data_AF-A0AB38APU7-F1
#
_entry.id   AF-A0AB38APU7-F1
#
_cell.length_a   1.000
_cell.length_b   1.000
_cell.length_c   1.000
_cell.angle_alpha   90.00
_cell.angle_beta   90.00
_cell.angle_gamma   90.00
#
_symmetry.space_group_name_H-M   'P 1'
#
loop_
_entity.id
_entity.type
_entity.pdbx_description
1 polymer ?
#
loop_
_entity_poly.entity_id
_entity_poly.type
_entity_poly.pdbx_seq_one_letter_code
_entity_poly.pdbx_strand_id
1 'polypeptide(L)'
;MSETASRGRVNIALTGRAEIARDDISARFPFREKQQLVRLGLAYALRLNLEPVRGGDFGRAGDGQNMNVGSFDPSGELFDLVRAFHPEFDDPADVAETLMSLGLVKLAEDVRNSEVTRIADILYANHGTD
;
A
#
# COMPACT_ATOMS: atom_id res chain seq x y z
N MET A 1 -24.21 -6.53 -27.94
CA MET A 1 -23.74 -6.07 -26.62
C MET A 1 -22.28 -6.45 -26.53
N SER A 2 -21.37 -5.48 -26.67
CA SER A 2 -19.93 -5.76 -26.64
C SER A 2 -19.43 -5.58 -25.22
N GLU A 3 -19.13 -6.72 -24.59
CA GLU A 3 -18.46 -6.85 -23.31
C GLU A 3 -17.08 -6.17 -23.43
N THR A 4 -16.95 -4.98 -22.86
CA THR A 4 -15.66 -4.31 -22.77
C THR A 4 -14.99 -4.87 -21.54
N ALA A 5 -14.21 -5.93 -21.70
CA ALA A 5 -13.30 -6.39 -20.66
C ALA A 5 -12.52 -5.17 -20.17
N SER A 6 -12.70 -4.81 -18.89
CA SER A 6 -11.95 -3.72 -18.25
C SER A 6 -10.47 -4.02 -18.47
N ARG A 7 -9.80 -3.21 -19.30
CA ARG A 7 -8.34 -3.28 -19.42
C ARG A 7 -7.81 -2.97 -18.02
N GLY A 8 -7.29 -3.99 -17.32
CA GLY A 8 -6.73 -3.84 -15.99
C GLY A 8 -5.78 -2.63 -15.94
N ARG A 9 -5.83 -1.88 -14.84
CA ARG A 9 -4.99 -0.69 -14.66
C ARG A 9 -3.54 -1.05 -14.95
N VAL A 10 -2.91 -0.27 -15.83
CA VAL A 10 -1.48 -0.43 -16.15
C VAL A 10 -0.57 0.25 -15.12
N ASN A 11 -1.13 1.16 -14.31
CA ASN A 11 -0.38 1.92 -13.31
C ASN A 11 -1.13 2.01 -11.97
N ILE A 12 -0.36 1.99 -10.88
CA ILE A 12 -0.78 2.43 -9.54
C ILE A 12 -0.18 3.81 -9.26
N ALA A 13 -0.98 4.65 -8.63
CA ALA A 13 -0.74 6.05 -8.42
C ALA A 13 -0.83 6.35 -6.92
N LEU A 14 0.31 6.65 -6.29
CA LEU A 14 0.32 7.06 -4.89
C LEU A 14 -0.35 8.43 -4.73
N THR A 15 -0.89 8.67 -3.54
CA THR A 15 -1.26 10.04 -3.13
C THR A 15 0.01 10.81 -2.75
N GLY A 16 -0.03 12.15 -2.83
CA GLY A 16 1.12 12.97 -2.43
C GLY A 16 1.56 12.72 -0.98
N ARG A 17 0.61 12.47 -0.08
CA ARG A 17 0.88 12.13 1.33
C ARG A 17 1.59 10.78 1.46
N ALA A 18 1.19 9.78 0.66
CA ALA A 18 1.85 8.48 0.65
C ALA A 18 3.28 8.56 0.08
N GLU A 19 3.52 9.43 -0.89
CA GLU A 19 4.88 9.68 -1.39
C GLU A 19 5.79 10.30 -0.32
N ILE A 20 5.31 11.32 0.41
CA ILE A 20 6.07 11.90 1.53
C ILE A 20 6.35 10.82 2.59
N ALA A 21 5.34 10.03 2.95
CA ALA A 21 5.49 8.94 3.91
C ALA A 21 6.51 7.90 3.46
N ARG A 22 6.52 7.53 2.17
CA ARG A 22 7.54 6.64 1.60
C ARG A 22 8.94 7.21 1.78
N ASP A 23 9.13 8.49 1.51
CA ASP A 23 10.44 9.14 1.60
C ASP A 23 10.93 9.21 3.05
N ASP A 24 10.04 9.47 4.03
CA ASP A 24 10.33 9.38 5.47
C ASP A 24 10.83 7.98 5.86
N ILE A 25 10.14 6.94 5.40
CA ILE A 25 10.50 5.54 5.68
C ILE A 25 11.85 5.20 5.02
N SER A 26 12.06 5.66 3.78
CA SER A 26 13.30 5.45 3.02
C SER A 26 14.50 6.14 3.68
N ALA A 27 14.30 7.26 4.37
CA ALA A 27 15.36 7.93 5.12
C ALA A 27 15.75 7.15 6.38
N ARG A 28 14.82 6.37 6.94
CA ARG A 28 15.02 5.61 8.19
C ARG A 28 15.56 4.20 7.98
N PHE A 29 15.18 3.55 6.88
CA PHE A 29 15.50 2.16 6.59
C PHE A 29 16.13 1.99 5.19
N PRO A 30 17.17 1.16 5.05
CA PRO A 30 17.93 1.07 3.81
C PRO A 30 17.26 0.15 2.77
N PHE A 31 16.14 0.57 2.21
CA PHE A 31 15.52 -0.10 1.06
C PHE A 31 16.28 0.24 -0.23
N ARG A 32 16.45 -0.75 -1.11
CA ARG A 32 17.21 -0.56 -2.36
C ARG A 32 16.36 0.06 -3.45
N GLU A 33 15.06 -0.27 -3.46
CA GLU A 33 14.13 0.10 -4.53
C GLU A 33 12.85 0.67 -3.93
N LYS A 34 12.34 1.76 -4.53
CA LYS A 34 11.10 2.40 -4.08
C LYS A 34 9.89 1.45 -4.13
N GLN A 35 9.88 0.50 -5.05
CA GLN A 35 8.84 -0.51 -5.20
C GLN A 35 8.76 -1.43 -3.98
N GLN A 36 9.87 -1.68 -3.29
CA GLN A 36 9.88 -2.48 -2.05
C GLN A 36 9.09 -1.77 -0.94
N LEU A 37 9.21 -0.44 -0.85
CA LEU A 37 8.45 0.36 0.12
C LEU A 37 6.95 0.33 -0.16
N VAL A 38 6.55 0.39 -1.43
CA VAL A 38 5.14 0.32 -1.81
C VAL A 38 4.53 -1.06 -1.47
N ARG A 39 5.26 -2.15 -1.76
CA ARG A 39 4.85 -3.50 -1.34
C ARG A 39 4.80 -3.63 0.18
N LEU A 40 5.75 -3.02 0.89
CA LEU A 40 5.73 -2.97 2.35
C LEU A 40 4.51 -2.22 2.88
N GLY A 41 4.14 -1.11 2.25
CA GLY A 41 2.91 -0.38 2.58
C GLY A 41 1.68 -1.28 2.47
N LEU A 42 1.51 -1.99 1.35
CA LEU A 42 0.42 -2.96 1.19
C LEU A 42 0.45 -4.03 2.29
N ALA A 43 1.60 -4.67 2.53
CA ALA A 43 1.74 -5.70 3.55
C ALA A 43 1.43 -5.18 4.96
N TYR A 44 1.81 -3.93 5.26
CA TYR A 44 1.55 -3.30 6.55
C TYR A 44 0.05 -3.01 6.74
N ALA A 45 -0.62 -2.51 5.70
CA ALA A 45 -2.05 -2.29 5.73
C ALA A 45 -2.83 -3.60 5.95
N LEU A 46 -2.46 -4.67 5.23
CA LEU A 46 -3.06 -6.00 5.40
C LEU A 46 -2.81 -6.55 6.81
N ARG A 47 -1.58 -6.41 7.34
CA ARG A 47 -1.25 -6.83 8.71
C ARG A 47 -2.14 -6.15 9.75
N LEU A 48 -2.36 -4.85 9.60
CA LEU A 48 -3.17 -4.06 10.52
C LEU A 48 -4.68 -4.16 10.23
N ASN A 49 -5.08 -4.95 9.24
CA ASN A 49 -6.47 -5.08 8.78
C ASN A 49 -7.10 -3.71 8.48
N LEU A 50 -6.34 -2.81 7.82
CA LEU A 50 -6.86 -1.50 7.45
C LEU A 50 -7.93 -1.66 6.37
N GLU A 51 -9.04 -0.94 6.54
CA GLU A 51 -10.09 -0.92 5.53
C GLU A 51 -9.65 -0.10 4.31
N PRO A 52 -9.88 -0.59 3.07
CA PRO A 52 -9.49 0.11 1.84
C PRO A 52 -10.46 1.25 1.50
N VAL A 53 -10.68 2.17 2.45
CA VAL A 53 -11.58 3.32 2.31
C VAL A 53 -10.77 4.60 2.12
N ARG A 54 -11.08 5.33 1.05
CA ARG A 54 -10.48 6.63 0.75
C ARG A 54 -11.25 7.73 1.49
N GLY A 55 -10.79 8.10 2.68
CA GLY A 55 -11.36 9.22 3.45
C GLY A 55 -11.14 10.59 2.80
N GLY A 56 -11.78 11.65 3.31
CA GLY A 56 -11.69 13.01 2.76
C GLY A 56 -10.25 13.56 2.68
N ASP A 57 -9.39 13.15 3.61
CA ASP A 57 -7.98 13.58 3.70
C ASP A 57 -7.01 12.61 3.00
N PHE A 58 -7.51 11.64 2.25
CA PHE A 58 -6.69 10.64 1.55
C PHE A 58 -5.78 11.29 0.49
N GLY A 59 -6.18 12.46 -0.04
CA GLY A 59 -5.54 13.10 -1.19
C GLY A 59 -6.02 12.49 -2.51
N ARG A 60 -5.59 13.02 -3.65
CA ARG A 60 -5.92 12.43 -4.96
C ARG A 60 -4.85 11.42 -5.36
N ALA A 61 -5.29 10.28 -5.87
CA ALA A 61 -4.41 9.33 -6.52
C ALA A 61 -3.76 10.01 -7.75
N GLY A 62 -2.44 9.87 -7.90
CA GLY A 62 -1.68 10.47 -9.00
C GLY A 62 -1.08 11.83 -8.71
N ASP A 63 -1.34 12.41 -7.52
CA ASP A 63 -0.59 13.57 -7.02
C ASP A 63 0.85 13.19 -6.62
N GLY A 64 1.12 11.89 -6.42
CA GLY A 64 2.45 11.35 -6.18
C GLY A 64 2.99 10.51 -7.35
N GLN A 65 4.01 9.70 -7.05
CA GLN A 65 4.63 8.83 -8.05
C GLN A 65 3.63 7.83 -8.66
N ASN A 66 3.60 7.79 -9.99
CA ASN A 66 2.96 6.74 -10.77
C ASN A 66 3.94 5.60 -11.04
N MET A 67 3.50 4.36 -10.84
CA MET A 67 4.29 3.17 -11.08
C MET A 67 3.53 2.19 -11.97
N ASN A 68 4.23 1.56 -12.90
CA ASN A 68 3.64 0.50 -13.71
C ASN A 68 3.33 -0.74 -12.85
N VAL A 69 2.17 -1.36 -13.06
CA VAL A 69 1.75 -2.56 -12.33
C VAL A 69 2.75 -3.70 -12.49
N GLY A 70 3.26 -3.93 -13.70
CA GLY A 70 4.27 -4.95 -13.95
C GLY A 70 5.60 -4.73 -13.20
N SER A 71 5.87 -3.51 -12.72
CA SER A 71 7.06 -3.24 -11.90
C SER A 71 6.91 -3.69 -10.44
N PHE A 72 5.69 -3.77 -9.90
CA PHE A 72 5.48 -4.19 -8.51
C PHE A 72 4.68 -5.50 -8.38
N ASP A 73 3.91 -5.92 -9.38
CA ASP A 73 3.18 -7.18 -9.40
C ASP A 73 3.34 -7.89 -10.77
N PRO A 74 4.55 -8.36 -11.11
CA PRO A 74 4.80 -8.98 -12.40
C PRO A 74 4.08 -10.33 -12.59
N SER A 75 3.80 -11.05 -11.50
CA SER A 75 3.12 -12.34 -11.51
C SER A 75 1.60 -12.24 -11.39
N GLY A 76 1.06 -11.09 -10.93
CA GLY A 76 -0.36 -10.91 -10.62
C GLY A 76 -0.76 -11.45 -9.24
N GLU A 77 0.18 -12.09 -8.53
CA GLU A 77 -0.07 -12.75 -7.25
C GLU A 77 -0.45 -11.75 -6.15
N LEU A 78 0.01 -10.50 -6.22
CA LEU A 78 -0.41 -9.48 -5.25
C LEU A 78 -1.87 -9.10 -5.45
N PHE A 79 -2.35 -8.98 -6.69
CA PHE A 79 -3.76 -8.73 -6.95
C PHE A 79 -4.64 -9.91 -6.58
N ASP A 80 -4.19 -11.15 -6.80
CA ASP A 80 -4.91 -12.33 -6.33
C ASP A 80 -4.98 -12.39 -4.79
N LEU A 81 -3.90 -12.00 -4.11
CA LEU A 81 -3.90 -11.84 -2.66
C LEU A 81 -4.91 -10.76 -2.21
N VAL A 82 -4.91 -9.59 -2.86
CA VAL A 82 -5.85 -8.52 -2.54
C VAL A 82 -7.30 -8.97 -2.74
N ARG A 83 -7.61 -9.69 -3.83
CA ARG A 83 -8.94 -10.28 -4.05
C ARG A 83 -9.33 -11.27 -2.95
N ALA A 84 -8.38 -12.05 -2.45
CA ALA A 84 -8.65 -13.02 -1.40
C ALA A 84 -8.99 -12.37 -0.06
N PHE A 85 -8.36 -11.23 0.26
CA PHE A 85 -8.60 -10.47 1.49
C PHE A 85 -9.82 -9.53 1.40
N HIS A 86 -10.11 -9.02 0.20
CA HIS A 86 -11.15 -8.02 -0.05
C HIS A 86 -12.07 -8.45 -1.22
N PRO A 87 -12.74 -9.61 -1.12
CA PRO A 87 -13.58 -10.16 -2.19
C PRO A 87 -14.82 -9.31 -2.51
N GLU A 88 -15.19 -8.38 -1.63
CA GLU A 88 -16.33 -7.47 -1.76
C GLU A 88 -16.06 -6.28 -2.69
N PHE A 89 -14.81 -6.05 -3.11
CA PHE A 89 -14.43 -4.97 -4.00
C PHE A 89 -14.20 -5.47 -5.43
N ASP A 90 -14.77 -4.76 -6.41
CA ASP A 90 -14.73 -5.18 -7.81
C ASP A 90 -13.34 -5.00 -8.47
N ASP A 91 -12.59 -3.97 -8.09
CA ASP A 91 -11.27 -3.67 -8.68
C ASP A 91 -10.13 -3.83 -7.64
N PRO A 92 -9.38 -4.95 -7.69
CA PRO A 92 -8.27 -5.17 -6.79
C PRO A 92 -7.11 -4.19 -7.00
N ALA A 93 -6.99 -3.56 -8.18
CA ALA A 93 -5.95 -2.57 -8.41
C ALA A 93 -6.23 -1.28 -7.62
N ASP A 94 -7.49 -0.86 -7.55
CA ASP A 94 -7.91 0.30 -6.76
C ASP A 94 -7.81 0.03 -5.25
N VAL A 95 -8.14 -1.19 -4.82
CA VAL A 95 -7.94 -1.65 -3.43
C VAL A 95 -6.45 -1.66 -3.09
N ALA A 96 -5.62 -2.28 -3.93
CA ALA A 96 -4.17 -2.33 -3.74
C ALA A 96 -3.57 -0.93 -3.65
N GLU A 97 -3.93 -0.01 -4.56
CA GLU A 97 -3.50 1.39 -4.55
C GLU A 97 -3.88 2.08 -3.23
N THR A 98 -5.09 1.82 -2.75
CA THR A 98 -5.60 2.39 -1.50
C THR A 98 -4.81 1.88 -0.31
N LEU A 99 -4.67 0.56 -0.18
CA LEU A 99 -3.94 -0.09 0.91
C LEU A 99 -2.46 0.25 0.92
N MET A 100 -1.82 0.34 -0.26
CA MET A 100 -0.44 0.81 -0.37
C MET A 100 -0.27 2.21 0.20
N SER A 101 -1.18 3.11 -0.14
CA SER A 101 -1.15 4.49 0.35
C SER A 101 -1.42 4.57 1.86
N LEU A 102 -2.47 3.89 2.33
CA LEU A 102 -2.82 3.84 3.76
C LEU A 102 -1.69 3.25 4.60
N GLY A 103 -1.14 2.11 4.18
CA GLY A 103 -0.09 1.42 4.91
C GLY A 103 1.21 2.20 4.95
N LEU A 104 1.59 2.91 3.87
CA LEU A 104 2.74 3.82 3.89
C LEU A 104 2.54 4.96 4.91
N VAL A 105 1.37 5.59 4.88
CA VAL A 105 1.04 6.69 5.79
C VAL A 105 1.07 6.23 7.24
N LYS A 106 0.43 5.09 7.54
CA LYS A 106 0.38 4.52 8.88
C LYS A 106 1.78 4.08 9.35
N LEU A 107 2.56 3.42 8.51
CA LEU A 107 3.93 3.03 8.86
C LEU A 107 4.81 4.25 9.16
N ALA A 108 4.71 5.33 8.37
CA ALA A 108 5.47 6.55 8.64
C ALA A 108 5.02 7.22 9.96
N GLU A 109 3.73 7.16 10.30
CA GLU A 109 3.22 7.59 11.61
C GLU A 109 3.82 6.78 12.74
N ASP A 110 3.82 5.45 12.62
CA ASP A 110 4.31 4.54 13.65
C ASP A 110 5.83 4.65 13.83
N VAL A 111 6.56 4.96 12.75
CA VAL A 111 7.98 5.31 12.81
C VAL A 111 8.20 6.62 13.56
N ARG A 112 7.41 7.67 13.27
CA ARG A 112 7.51 8.97 13.97
C ARG A 112 7.15 8.86 15.45
N ASN A 113 6.18 8.01 15.79
CA ASN A 113 5.75 7.75 17.16
C ASN A 113 6.67 6.76 17.90
N SER A 114 7.72 6.26 17.25
CA SER A 114 8.64 5.25 17.81
C SER A 114 7.97 3.91 18.15
N GLU A 115 6.82 3.62 17.57
CA GLU A 115 6.15 2.32 17.63
C GLU A 115 6.85 1.31 16.70
N VAL A 116 7.44 1.79 15.60
CA VAL A 116 8.33 1.02 14.71
C VAL A 116 9.71 1.66 14.69
N THR A 117 10.67 1.01 15.35
CA THR A 117 12.06 1.50 15.41
C THR A 117 13.02 0.71 14.52
N ARG A 118 12.65 -0.54 14.21
CA ARG A 118 13.39 -1.50 13.39
C ARG A 118 12.43 -2.26 12.49
N ILE A 119 12.91 -2.75 11.34
CA ILE A 119 12.10 -3.60 10.44
C ILE A 119 11.55 -4.84 11.14
N ALA A 120 12.30 -5.42 12.10
CA ALA A 120 11.82 -6.56 12.88
C ALA A 120 10.56 -6.24 13.69
N ASP A 121 10.37 -5.00 14.14
CA ASP A 121 9.20 -4.61 14.93
C ASP A 121 7.91 -4.74 14.09
N ILE A 122 8.00 -4.62 12.76
CA ILE A 122 6.87 -4.85 11.84
C ILE A 122 6.39 -6.32 11.88
N LEU A 123 7.29 -7.26 12.16
CA LEU A 123 6.95 -8.69 12.24
C LEU A 123 6.39 -9.06 13.61
N TYR A 124 6.96 -8.48 14.67
CA TYR A 124 6.75 -8.88 16.06
C TYR A 124 5.92 -7.91 16.90
N ALA A 125 5.34 -6.86 16.32
CA ALA A 125 4.41 -5.99 17.03
C ALA A 125 3.22 -6.83 17.51
N ASN A 126 3.26 -7.24 18.78
CA ASN A 126 2.24 -8.06 19.41
C ASN A 126 0.89 -7.36 19.23
N HIS A 127 -0.08 -8.09 18.67
CA HIS A 127 -1.47 -7.79 18.95
C HIS A 127 -1.61 -7.89 20.46
N GLY A 128 -1.76 -6.75 21.14
CA GLY A 128 -2.33 -6.76 22.48
C GLY A 128 -3.69 -7.40 22.34
N THR A 129 -3.79 -8.68 22.68
CA THR A 129 -5.05 -9.29 23.08
C THR A 129 -5.45 -8.60 24.37
N ASP A 130 -6.21 -7.53 24.23
CA ASP A 130 -7.23 -7.15 25.21
C ASP A 130 -8.56 -7.81 24.82
#